data_AF-A0A9X6F8A2-F1
#
_entry.id   AF-A0A9X6F8A2-F1
#
_cell.length_a   1.000
_cell.length_b   1.000
_cell.length_c   1.000
_cell.angle_alpha   90.00
_cell.angle_beta   90.00
_cell.angle_gamma   90.00
#
_symmetry.space_group_name_H-M   'P 1'
#
loop_
_entity.id
_entity.type
_entity.pdbx_description
1 polymer ?
#
loop_
_entity_poly.entity_id
_entity_poly.type
_entity_poly.pdbx_seq_one_letter_code
_entity_poly.pdbx_strand_id
1 'polypeptide(L)'
;MNRIKVSFGRKKKPKLPVEDISALSSMEFDHLLHVLNEHANRYTYYNRSYEIRKFQQLIAFHLANKLTKQQTFSNIELGILNVILENRHLPIEERKKSGDFVLLEEIDKRNNSNEFITQLIENDFELVENIAYVRLNVANEHN
;
A
#
# COMPACT_ATOMS: atom_id res chain seq x y z
N MET A 1 -23.85 -15.62 -25.39
CA MET A 1 -23.41 -14.58 -24.43
C MET A 1 -22.24 -13.82 -25.03
N ASN A 2 -22.46 -12.56 -25.41
CA ASN A 2 -21.42 -11.71 -25.98
C ASN A 2 -20.43 -11.29 -24.89
N ARG A 3 -19.19 -11.78 -24.95
CA ARG A 3 -18.08 -11.28 -24.15
C ARG A 3 -17.74 -9.88 -24.66
N ILE A 4 -18.13 -8.85 -23.91
CA ILE A 4 -17.61 -7.49 -24.13
C ILE A 4 -16.10 -7.55 -23.83
N LYS A 5 -15.29 -7.55 -24.89
CA LYS A 5 -13.84 -7.33 -24.77
C LYS A 5 -13.65 -5.85 -24.47
N VAL A 6 -13.48 -5.52 -23.20
CA VAL A 6 -13.01 -4.20 -22.80
C VAL A 6 -11.56 -4.11 -23.28
N SER A 7 -11.33 -3.28 -24.29
CA SER A 7 -9.98 -2.92 -24.71
C SER A 7 -9.34 -2.12 -23.58
N PHE A 8 -8.50 -2.76 -22.78
CA PHE A 8 -7.60 -2.03 -21.89
C PHE A 8 -6.63 -1.25 -22.79
N GLY A 9 -6.99 -0.01 -23.14
CA GLY A 9 -6.15 0.92 -23.88
C GLY A 9 -4.79 1.09 -23.18
N ARG A 10 -3.80 1.66 -23.88
CA ARG A 10 -2.46 1.92 -23.35
C ARG A 10 -2.57 2.63 -21.98
N LYS A 11 -2.36 1.89 -20.88
CA LYS A 11 -2.47 2.42 -19.52
C LYS A 11 -1.34 3.43 -19.31
N LYS A 12 -1.67 4.72 -19.25
CA LYS A 12 -0.72 5.78 -18.89
C LYS A 12 -0.32 5.56 -17.43
N LYS A 13 0.99 5.54 -17.15
CA LYS A 13 1.49 5.48 -15.78
C LYS A 13 1.39 6.88 -15.15
N PRO A 14 1.04 6.99 -13.86
CA PRO A 14 1.12 8.27 -13.16
C PRO A 14 2.57 8.73 -13.03
N LYS A 15 2.77 10.05 -12.94
CA LYS A 15 4.05 10.61 -12.51
C LYS A 15 4.29 10.21 -11.04
N LEU A 16 5.53 9.85 -10.71
CA LEU A 16 5.94 9.55 -9.35
C LEU A 16 6.75 10.73 -8.78
N PRO A 17 6.63 11.01 -7.46
CA PRO A 17 5.66 10.43 -6.55
C PRO A 17 4.22 10.88 -6.90
N VAL A 18 3.24 10.02 -6.62
CA VAL A 18 1.83 10.42 -6.61
C VAL A 18 1.58 11.21 -5.35
N GLU A 19 1.26 12.48 -5.52
CA GLU A 19 0.97 13.42 -4.42
C GLU A 19 -0.54 13.57 -4.18
N ASP A 20 -1.34 13.45 -5.25
CA ASP A 20 -2.79 13.60 -5.19
C ASP A 20 -3.48 12.62 -6.15
N ILE A 21 -4.35 11.78 -5.57
CA ILE A 21 -5.16 10.80 -6.31
C ILE A 21 -6.25 11.49 -7.14
N SER A 22 -6.74 12.66 -6.69
CA SER A 22 -7.81 13.39 -7.38
C SER A 22 -7.35 14.03 -8.70
N ALA A 23 -6.05 14.29 -8.83
CA ALA A 23 -5.42 14.85 -10.03
C ALA A 23 -5.15 13.80 -11.12
N LEU A 24 -5.44 12.52 -10.89
CA LEU A 24 -5.15 11.45 -11.83
C LEU A 24 -6.09 11.50 -13.04
N SER A 25 -5.52 11.33 -14.23
CA SER A 25 -6.34 11.03 -15.41
C SER A 25 -6.96 9.64 -15.30
N SER A 26 -8.07 9.40 -16.01
CA SER A 26 -8.74 8.09 -16.04
C SER A 26 -7.80 6.94 -16.43
N MET A 27 -6.82 7.17 -17.32
CA MET A 27 -5.84 6.14 -17.67
C MET A 27 -4.85 5.82 -16.54
N GLU A 28 -4.46 6.83 -15.76
CA GLU A 28 -3.57 6.67 -14.60
C GLU A 28 -4.32 5.99 -13.44
N PHE A 29 -5.59 6.34 -13.25
CA PHE A 29 -6.50 5.66 -12.34
C PHE A 29 -6.60 4.15 -12.67
N ASP A 30 -6.89 3.80 -13.92
CA ASP A 30 -6.96 2.40 -14.37
C ASP A 30 -5.63 1.66 -14.21
N HIS A 31 -4.51 2.38 -14.36
CA HIS A 31 -3.18 1.85 -14.09
C HIS A 31 -3.00 1.51 -12.61
N LEU A 32 -3.30 2.44 -11.71
CA LEU A 32 -3.17 2.24 -10.27
C LEU A 32 -4.07 1.12 -9.78
N LEU A 33 -5.33 1.10 -10.19
CA LEU A 33 -6.27 0.06 -9.79
C LEU A 33 -5.78 -1.33 -10.22
N HIS A 34 -5.22 -1.43 -11.43
CA HIS A 34 -4.62 -2.67 -11.90
C HIS A 34 -3.39 -3.07 -11.07
N VAL A 35 -2.49 -2.14 -10.75
CA VAL A 35 -1.32 -2.43 -9.90
C VAL A 35 -1.74 -2.93 -8.53
N LEU A 36 -2.69 -2.26 -7.89
CA LEU A 36 -3.16 -2.59 -6.55
C LEU A 36 -3.87 -3.95 -6.54
N ASN A 37 -4.71 -4.24 -7.53
CA ASN A 37 -5.35 -5.55 -7.67
C ASN A 37 -4.34 -6.67 -7.90
N GLU A 38 -3.33 -6.46 -8.75
CA GLU A 38 -2.24 -7.42 -8.93
C GLU A 38 -1.47 -7.63 -7.62
N HIS A 39 -1.21 -6.57 -6.86
CA HIS A 39 -0.48 -6.64 -5.59
C HIS A 39 -1.28 -7.39 -4.51
N ALA A 40 -2.59 -7.14 -4.43
CA ALA A 40 -3.50 -7.79 -3.48
C ALA A 40 -3.68 -9.28 -3.79
N ASN A 41 -3.71 -9.66 -5.06
CA ASN A 41 -3.95 -11.05 -5.48
C ASN A 41 -2.65 -11.82 -5.78
N ARG A 42 -1.47 -11.23 -5.58
CA ARG A 42 -0.21 -11.89 -5.90
C ARG A 42 0.07 -13.04 -4.94
N TYR A 43 -0.13 -14.25 -5.40
CA TYR A 43 0.23 -15.46 -4.64
C TYR A 43 1.75 -15.62 -4.45
N THR A 44 2.59 -14.96 -5.25
CA THR A 44 4.07 -15.17 -5.28
C THR A 44 4.84 -14.68 -4.05
N TYR A 45 4.18 -14.33 -2.95
CA TYR A 45 4.88 -13.96 -1.71
C TYR A 45 5.19 -15.15 -0.80
N TYR A 46 5.18 -16.38 -1.32
CA TYR A 46 5.46 -17.60 -0.55
C TYR A 46 6.76 -17.56 0.27
N ASN A 47 7.76 -16.77 -0.16
CA ASN A 47 9.04 -16.62 0.53
C ASN A 47 9.10 -15.46 1.56
N ARG A 48 7.96 -14.86 1.91
CA ARG A 48 7.85 -13.82 2.96
C ARG A 48 7.15 -14.37 4.20
N SER A 49 7.33 -13.73 5.35
CA SER A 49 6.57 -14.09 6.56
C SER A 49 5.06 -13.90 6.33
N TYR A 50 4.24 -14.61 7.11
CA TYR A 50 2.79 -14.54 6.99
C TYR A 50 2.26 -13.12 7.19
N GLU A 51 2.81 -12.39 8.17
CA GLU A 51 2.44 -11.03 8.53
C GLU A 51 2.73 -10.05 7.40
N ILE A 52 3.91 -10.16 6.76
CA ILE A 52 4.28 -9.32 5.62
C ILE A 52 3.32 -9.56 4.46
N ARG A 53 3.02 -10.82 4.13
CA ARG A 53 2.05 -11.15 3.08
C ARG A 53 0.70 -10.53 3.37
N LYS A 54 0.21 -10.73 4.58
CA LYS A 54 -1.10 -10.27 5.01
C LYS A 54 -1.22 -8.76 4.96
N PHE A 55 -0.23 -8.05 5.50
CA PHE A 55 -0.15 -6.59 5.39
C PHE A 55 -0.20 -6.13 3.93
N GLN A 56 0.63 -6.69 3.05
CA GLN A 56 0.66 -6.33 1.64
C GLN A 56 -0.68 -6.54 0.92
N GLN A 57 -1.38 -7.62 1.24
CA GLN A 57 -2.71 -7.90 0.68
C GLN A 57 -3.76 -6.92 1.20
N LEU A 58 -3.81 -6.71 2.52
CA LEU A 58 -4.76 -5.81 3.16
C LEU A 58 -4.56 -4.37 2.69
N ILE A 59 -3.33 -3.88 2.67
CA ILE A 59 -3.04 -2.49 2.26
C ILE A 59 -3.37 -2.28 0.78
N ALA A 60 -3.03 -3.21 -0.10
CA ALA A 60 -3.36 -3.07 -1.52
C ALA A 60 -4.87 -3.08 -1.77
N PHE A 61 -5.61 -3.95 -1.07
CA PHE A 61 -7.07 -3.99 -1.14
C PHE A 61 -7.71 -2.70 -0.60
N HIS A 62 -7.23 -2.20 0.53
CA HIS A 62 -7.67 -0.94 1.11
C HIS A 62 -7.46 0.24 0.16
N LEU A 63 -6.25 0.40 -0.38
CA LEU A 63 -5.95 1.47 -1.33
C LEU A 63 -6.81 1.34 -2.59
N ALA A 64 -7.03 0.13 -3.12
CA ALA A 64 -7.91 -0.07 -4.28
C ALA A 64 -9.36 0.33 -3.98
N ASN A 65 -9.86 0.00 -2.79
CA ASN A 65 -11.21 0.37 -2.36
C ASN A 65 -11.35 1.88 -2.17
N LYS A 66 -10.38 2.55 -1.54
CA LYS A 66 -10.39 4.01 -1.42
C LYS A 66 -10.34 4.68 -2.78
N LEU A 67 -9.48 4.18 -3.69
CA LEU A 67 -9.35 4.67 -5.06
C LEU A 67 -10.69 4.57 -5.82
N THR A 68 -11.33 3.39 -5.82
CA THR A 68 -12.64 3.17 -6.48
C THR A 68 -13.77 4.02 -5.90
N LYS A 69 -13.71 4.32 -4.60
CA LYS A 69 -14.66 5.22 -3.92
C LYS A 69 -14.29 6.70 -4.02
N GLN A 70 -13.20 7.04 -4.74
CA GLN A 70 -12.68 8.41 -4.87
C GLN A 70 -12.41 9.09 -3.51
N GLN A 71 -11.99 8.31 -2.52
CA GLN A 71 -11.61 8.82 -1.21
C GLN A 71 -10.17 9.34 -1.24
N THR A 72 -9.90 10.38 -0.45
CA THR A 72 -8.56 10.93 -0.28
C THR A 72 -7.64 9.95 0.43
N PHE A 73 -6.37 9.95 0.07
CA PHE A 73 -5.36 9.14 0.72
C PHE A 73 -4.65 9.99 1.77
N SER A 74 -4.33 9.40 2.92
CA SER A 74 -3.45 10.02 3.90
C SER A 74 -1.99 10.01 3.41
N ASN A 75 -1.12 10.78 4.06
CA ASN A 75 0.30 10.83 3.72
C ASN A 75 0.96 9.45 3.82
N ILE A 76 0.66 8.69 4.89
CA ILE A 76 1.14 7.31 5.05
C ILE A 76 0.66 6.41 3.92
N GLU A 77 -0.60 6.51 3.51
CA GLU A 77 -1.17 5.73 2.40
C GLU A 77 -0.52 6.08 1.06
N LEU A 78 -0.28 7.36 0.78
CA LEU A 78 0.44 7.83 -0.41
C LEU A 78 1.89 7.33 -0.40
N GLY A 79 2.58 7.38 0.75
CA GLY A 79 3.93 6.84 0.88
C GLY A 79 3.99 5.35 0.57
N ILE A 80 3.06 4.55 1.12
CA ILE A 80 2.98 3.12 0.83
C ILE A 80 2.69 2.87 -0.65
N LEU A 81 1.74 3.61 -1.25
CA LEU A 81 1.41 3.52 -2.67
C LEU A 81 2.66 3.78 -3.54
N ASN A 82 3.41 4.83 -3.24
CA ASN A 82 4.61 5.19 -3.98
C ASN A 82 5.68 4.09 -3.89
N VAL A 83 5.90 3.49 -2.72
CA VAL A 83 6.82 2.35 -2.60
C VAL A 83 6.34 1.14 -3.42
N ILE A 84 5.04 0.86 -3.45
CA ILE A 84 4.48 -0.22 -4.29
C ILE A 84 4.77 0.04 -5.77
N LEU A 85 4.60 1.29 -6.23
CA LEU A 85 4.82 1.69 -7.62
C LEU A 85 6.30 1.66 -8.00
N GLU A 86 7.19 2.17 -7.14
CA GLU A 86 8.64 2.11 -7.32
C GLU A 86 9.14 0.66 -7.42
N ASN A 87 8.76 -0.18 -6.46
CA ASN A 87 9.19 -1.58 -6.40
C ASN A 87 8.72 -2.44 -7.56
N ARG A 88 7.66 -2.03 -8.27
CA ARG A 88 7.18 -2.74 -9.45
C ARG A 88 8.22 -2.78 -10.56
N HIS A 89 9.10 -1.79 -10.60
CA HIS A 89 10.12 -1.62 -11.63
C HIS A 89 11.50 -2.13 -11.21
N LEU A 90 11.69 -2.44 -9.93
CA LEU A 90 12.96 -2.89 -9.38
C LEU A 90 13.07 -4.42 -9.37
N PRO A 91 14.28 -4.97 -9.64
CA PRO A 91 14.65 -6.34 -9.29
C PRO A 91 14.33 -6.62 -7.82
N ILE A 92 14.04 -7.89 -7.49
CA ILE A 92 13.61 -8.28 -6.13
C ILE A 92 14.60 -7.82 -5.05
N GLU A 93 15.90 -7.88 -5.36
CA GLU A 93 17.01 -7.52 -4.47
C GLU A 93 17.10 -6.01 -4.18
N GLU A 94 16.59 -5.18 -5.08
CA GLU A 94 16.61 -3.71 -4.97
C GLU A 94 15.31 -3.14 -4.40
N ARG A 95 14.31 -3.99 -4.15
CA ARG A 95 13.00 -3.51 -3.66
C ARG A 95 13.11 -2.92 -2.26
N LYS A 96 12.67 -1.67 -2.14
CA LYS A 96 12.54 -0.96 -0.87
C LYS A 96 11.45 -1.61 -0.01
N LYS A 97 11.65 -1.63 1.30
CA LYS A 97 10.55 -1.91 2.22
C LYS A 97 9.63 -0.68 2.27
N SER A 98 8.32 -0.90 2.32
CA SER A 98 7.36 0.19 2.55
C SER A 98 7.57 0.86 3.89
N GLY A 99 8.02 0.10 4.90
CA GLY A 99 8.23 0.58 6.25
C GLY A 99 8.15 -0.57 7.23
N ASP A 100 8.15 -0.22 8.51
CA ASP A 100 7.78 -1.11 9.60
C ASP A 100 6.26 -1.05 9.82
N PHE A 101 5.66 -2.16 10.24
CA PHE A 101 4.23 -2.21 10.49
C PHE A 101 3.89 -3.18 11.63
N VAL A 102 2.75 -2.93 12.26
CA VAL A 102 2.12 -3.83 13.23
C VAL A 102 0.63 -3.95 12.88
N LEU A 103 0.19 -5.15 12.51
CA LEU A 103 -1.21 -5.41 12.18
C LEU A 103 -2.11 -5.20 13.41
N LEU A 104 -3.29 -4.62 13.20
CA LEU A 104 -4.24 -4.39 14.30
C LEU A 104 -4.64 -5.70 15.00
N GLU A 105 -4.81 -6.79 14.25
CA GLU A 105 -5.12 -8.10 14.84
C GLU A 105 -4.03 -8.64 15.78
N GLU A 106 -2.77 -8.22 15.61
CA GLU A 106 -1.67 -8.60 16.49
C GLU A 106 -1.63 -7.73 17.75
N ILE A 107 -2.19 -6.52 17.68
CA ILE A 107 -2.38 -5.62 18.82
C ILE A 107 -3.54 -6.13 19.69
N ASP A 108 -4.65 -6.55 19.08
CA ASP A 108 -5.85 -7.03 19.77
C ASP A 108 -5.61 -8.29 20.60
N LYS A 109 -4.58 -9.08 20.25
CA LYS A 109 -4.18 -10.30 20.99
C LYS A 109 -3.37 -9.99 22.26
N ARG A 110 -2.97 -8.75 22.50
CA ARG A 110 -2.12 -8.37 23.64
C ARG A 110 -2.97 -7.97 24.85
N ASN A 111 -2.54 -8.37 26.05
CA ASN A 111 -3.24 -7.97 27.28
C ASN A 111 -3.13 -6.46 27.56
N ASN A 112 -2.10 -5.78 27.05
CA ASN A 112 -1.83 -4.35 27.26
C ASN A 112 -1.91 -3.54 25.94
N SER A 113 -2.93 -3.78 25.10
CA SER A 113 -3.03 -3.15 23.77
C SER A 113 -2.95 -1.63 23.80
N ASN A 114 -3.56 -0.96 24.78
CA ASN A 114 -3.56 0.51 24.86
C ASN A 114 -2.17 1.09 25.14
N GLU A 115 -1.43 0.48 26.07
CA GLU A 115 -0.04 0.87 26.35
C GLU A 115 0.83 0.65 25.11
N PHE A 116 0.64 -0.47 24.42
CA PHE A 116 1.37 -0.78 23.20
C PHE A 116 1.04 0.17 22.04
N ILE A 117 -0.23 0.55 21.86
CA ILE A 117 -0.64 1.57 20.89
C ILE A 117 0.02 2.92 21.21
N THR A 118 0.05 3.30 22.49
CA THR A 118 0.71 4.54 22.92
C THR A 118 2.19 4.53 22.54
N GLN A 119 2.88 3.43 22.81
CA GLN A 119 4.29 3.25 22.39
C GLN A 119 4.46 3.32 20.87
N LEU A 120 3.55 2.75 20.08
CA LEU A 120 3.62 2.83 18.62
C LEU A 120 3.51 4.30 18.14
N ILE A 121 2.57 5.06 18.69
CA ILE A 121 2.39 6.48 18.37
C ILE A 121 3.63 7.29 18.79
N GLU A 122 4.18 7.02 19.98
CA GLU A 122 5.42 7.65 20.46
C GLU A 122 6.65 7.31 19.60
N ASN A 123 6.58 6.24 18.80
CA ASN A 123 7.63 5.81 17.86
C ASN A 123 7.28 6.13 16.40
N ASP A 124 6.43 7.15 16.17
CA ASP A 124 6.06 7.70 14.86
C ASP A 124 5.33 6.71 13.94
N PHE A 125 4.62 5.73 14.51
CA PHE A 125 3.70 4.93 13.71
C PHE A 125 2.38 5.66 13.50
N GLU A 126 1.95 5.72 12.24
CA GLU A 126 0.65 6.25 11.86
C GLU A 126 -0.36 5.11 11.64
N LEU A 127 -1.62 5.36 12.02
CA LEU A 127 -2.69 4.39 11.81
C LEU A 127 -3.11 4.39 10.33
N VAL A 128 -3.08 3.21 9.70
CA VAL A 128 -3.87 2.91 8.52
C VAL A 128 -5.12 2.17 8.97
N GLU A 129 -6.27 2.83 8.79
CA GLU A 129 -7.56 2.37 9.30
C GLU A 129 -7.85 0.90 8.95
N ASN A 130 -8.29 0.14 9.96
CA ASN A 130 -8.66 -1.27 9.85
C ASN A 130 -7.54 -2.23 9.38
N ILE A 131 -6.28 -1.79 9.33
CA ILE A 131 -5.17 -2.60 8.84
C ILE A 131 -4.05 -2.71 9.87
N ALA A 132 -3.35 -1.60 10.12
CA ALA A 132 -2.10 -1.61 10.86
C ALA A 132 -1.69 -0.22 11.33
N TYR A 133 -0.83 -0.18 12.34
CA TYR A 133 0.07 0.95 12.56
C TYR A 133 1.28 0.77 11.64
N VAL A 134 1.67 1.84 10.93
CA VAL A 134 2.76 1.80 9.94
C VAL A 134 3.69 2.98 10.15
N ARG A 135 5.00 2.73 10.05
CA ARG A 135 6.03 3.76 9.99
C ARG A 135 6.80 3.59 8.69
N LEU A 136 6.75 4.58 7.81
CA LEU A 136 7.55 4.55 6.58
C LEU A 136 9.04 4.58 6.95
N ASN A 137 9.84 3.83 6.20
CA ASN A 137 11.27 4.04 6.25
C ASN A 137 11.53 5.39 5.57
N VAL A 138 11.80 6.43 6.37
CA VAL A 138 12.35 7.66 5.82
C VAL A 138 13.61 7.21 5.08
N ALA A 139 13.67 7.49 3.78
CA ALA A 139 14.94 7.39 3.10
C ALA A 139 15.85 8.35 3.85
N ASN A 140 16.79 7.83 4.64
CA ASN A 140 17.88 8.66 5.12
C ASN A 140 18.49 9.27 3.84
N GLU A 141 18.16 10.53 3.59
CA GLU A 141 18.97 11.40 2.76
C GLU A 141 20.30 11.49 3.49
N HIS A 142 21.15 10.49 3.28
CA HIS A 142 22.55 10.61 3.63
C HIS A 142 23.13 11.65 2.68
N ASN A 143 23.30 12.85 3.23
CA ASN A 143 24.14 13.96 2.77
C ASN A 143 25.41 13.50 2.06
#